data_AF-A0A9X4EPG8-F1
#
_entry.id   AF-A0A9X4EPG8-F1
#
_cell.length_a   1.000
_cell.length_b   1.000
_cell.length_c   1.000
_cell.angle_alpha   90.00
_cell.angle_beta   90.00
_cell.angle_gamma   90.00
#
_symmetry.space_group_name_H-M   'P 1'
#
loop_
_entity.id
_entity.type
_entity.pdbx_description
1 polymer ?
#
loop_
_entity_poly.entity_id
_entity_poly.type
_entity_poly.pdbx_seq_one_letter_code
_entity_poly.pdbx_strand_id
1 'polypeptide(L)'
;MLPSYQNSIDLLTNVANQELYKQLVVQLNKDFSLTGIDLTFSENNTPLELKEELQKSIKELVLHDFSSYTNLLYRIDVSEKDSQITESNDIDKYTENVTFLILKRIWKKVWFKNQFSE
;
A
#
# COMPACT_ATOMS: atom_id res chain seq x y z
N MET A 1 -20.46 0.22 2.37
CA MET A 1 -19.27 0.14 3.23
C MET A 1 -18.21 -0.65 2.49
N LEU A 2 -16.92 -0.32 2.66
CA LEU A 2 -15.83 -1.14 2.11
C LEU A 2 -15.88 -2.55 2.72
N PRO A 3 -15.71 -3.62 1.94
CA PRO A 3 -15.57 -4.98 2.47
C PRO A 3 -14.47 -5.06 3.53
N SER A 4 -14.66 -5.95 4.51
CA SER A 4 -13.56 -6.30 5.41
C SER A 4 -12.60 -7.21 4.67
N TYR A 5 -11.35 -6.78 4.51
CA TYR A 5 -10.28 -7.55 3.86
C TYR A 5 -9.39 -8.19 4.93
N GLN A 6 -9.03 -9.45 4.73
CA GLN A 6 -8.17 -10.18 5.68
C GLN A 6 -6.68 -9.86 5.48
N ASN A 7 -6.26 -9.61 4.24
CA ASN A 7 -4.86 -9.32 3.89
C ASN A 7 -4.76 -8.58 2.55
N SER A 8 -3.52 -8.23 2.16
CA SER A 8 -3.21 -7.52 0.91
C SER A 8 -3.67 -8.25 -0.35
N ILE A 9 -3.54 -9.59 -0.41
CA ILE A 9 -3.89 -10.37 -1.59
C ILE A 9 -5.41 -10.44 -1.78
N ASP A 10 -6.15 -10.66 -0.70
CA ASP A 10 -7.62 -10.63 -0.69
C ASP A 10 -8.14 -9.27 -1.18
N LEU A 11 -7.56 -8.18 -0.66
CA LEU A 11 -7.85 -6.82 -1.12
C LEU A 11 -7.56 -6.66 -2.62
N LEU A 12 -6.34 -6.96 -3.07
CA LEU A 12 -5.95 -6.73 -4.47
C LEU A 12 -6.74 -7.60 -5.45
N THR A 13 -7.06 -8.83 -5.07
CA THR A 13 -7.92 -9.74 -5.86
C THR A 13 -9.32 -9.16 -6.00
N ASN A 14 -9.89 -8.64 -4.91
CA ASN A 14 -11.19 -7.99 -4.96
C ASN A 14 -11.19 -6.71 -5.81
N VAL A 15 -10.12 -5.91 -5.75
CA VAL A 15 -9.95 -4.72 -6.58
C VAL A 15 -9.82 -5.09 -8.07
N ALA A 16 -9.09 -6.16 -8.38
CA ALA A 16 -8.97 -6.69 -9.75
C ALA A 16 -10.32 -7.16 -10.29
N ASN A 17 -11.12 -7.86 -9.47
CA ASN A 17 -12.48 -8.28 -9.83
C ASN A 17 -13.44 -7.10 -10.07
N GLN A 18 -13.14 -5.93 -9.52
CA GLN A 18 -13.90 -4.70 -9.77
C GLN A 18 -13.35 -3.89 -10.96
N GLU A 19 -12.38 -4.41 -11.70
CA GLU A 19 -11.69 -3.71 -12.81
C GLU A 19 -11.00 -2.40 -12.41
N LEU A 20 -10.75 -2.21 -11.10
CA LEU A 20 -10.15 -0.99 -10.53
C LEU A 20 -8.66 -1.14 -10.21
N TYR A 21 -8.06 -2.28 -10.55
CA TYR A 21 -6.67 -2.58 -10.24
C TYR A 21 -5.69 -1.56 -10.84
N LYS A 22 -5.84 -1.21 -12.11
CA LYS A 22 -5.00 -0.19 -12.74
C LYS A 22 -5.11 1.16 -12.04
N GLN A 23 -6.32 1.56 -11.66
CA GLN A 23 -6.54 2.82 -10.93
C GLN A 23 -5.88 2.80 -9.54
N LEU A 24 -5.86 1.63 -8.88
CA LEU A 24 -5.12 1.42 -7.63
C LEU A 24 -3.62 1.58 -7.83
N VAL A 25 -3.03 0.94 -8.85
CA VAL A 25 -1.60 1.06 -9.14
C VAL A 25 -1.23 2.49 -9.52
N VAL A 26 -2.04 3.18 -10.33
CA VAL A 26 -1.84 4.60 -10.67
C VAL A 26 -1.89 5.48 -9.42
N GLN A 27 -2.85 5.27 -8.53
CA GLN A 27 -2.96 6.05 -7.30
C GLN A 27 -1.82 5.76 -6.32
N LEU A 28 -1.34 4.51 -6.25
CA LEU A 28 -0.16 4.09 -5.51
C LEU A 28 1.09 4.83 -6.02
N ASN A 29 1.38 4.75 -7.32
CA ASN A 29 2.50 5.45 -7.96
C ASN A 29 2.44 6.96 -7.73
N LYS A 30 1.24 7.54 -7.83
CA LYS A 30 1.03 8.96 -7.54
C LYS A 30 1.40 9.31 -6.11
N ASP A 31 0.98 8.52 -5.12
CA ASP A 31 1.32 8.81 -3.73
C ASP A 31 2.83 8.64 -3.45
N PHE A 32 3.49 7.65 -4.06
CA PHE A 32 4.94 7.41 -3.94
C PHE A 32 5.80 8.50 -4.61
N SER A 33 5.45 8.93 -5.82
CA SER A 33 6.19 10.00 -6.51
C SER A 33 6.19 11.34 -5.74
N LEU A 34 5.23 11.54 -4.84
CA LEU A 34 5.11 12.75 -4.04
C LEU A 34 5.96 12.73 -2.76
N THR A 35 6.68 11.63 -2.50
CA THR A 35 7.56 11.48 -1.34
C THR A 35 9.04 11.56 -1.72
N GLY A 36 9.36 11.72 -3.01
CA GLY A 36 10.73 11.74 -3.52
C GLY A 36 11.36 10.36 -3.65
N ILE A 37 10.59 9.28 -3.43
CA ILE A 37 11.05 7.90 -3.60
C ILE A 37 11.01 7.56 -5.10
N ASP A 38 12.15 7.19 -5.67
CA ASP A 38 12.26 6.73 -7.06
C ASP A 38 11.83 5.26 -7.18
N LEU A 39 10.52 5.03 -7.02
CA LEU A 39 9.89 3.72 -7.12
C LEU A 39 8.58 3.85 -7.88
N THR A 40 8.40 2.99 -8.88
CA THR A 40 7.18 2.93 -9.68
C THR A 40 6.80 1.47 -9.89
N PHE A 41 5.54 1.15 -9.62
CA PHE A 41 4.97 -0.18 -9.80
C PHE A 41 4.31 -0.30 -11.17
N SER A 42 4.48 -1.46 -11.82
CA SER A 42 3.88 -1.73 -13.12
C SER A 42 2.39 -2.07 -13.00
N GLU A 43 1.56 -1.47 -13.85
CA GLU A 43 0.12 -1.79 -13.95
C GLU A 43 -0.15 -3.21 -14.46
N ASN A 44 0.85 -3.85 -15.08
CA ASN A 44 0.75 -5.21 -15.60
C ASN A 44 1.12 -6.27 -14.55
N ASN A 45 1.63 -5.87 -13.38
CA ASN A 45 1.94 -6.81 -12.30
C ASN A 45 0.65 -7.48 -11.83
N THR A 46 0.73 -8.77 -11.53
CA THR A 46 -0.32 -9.50 -10.82
C THR A 46 -0.48 -8.96 -9.39
N PRO A 47 -1.64 -9.19 -8.74
CA PRO A 47 -1.85 -8.86 -7.33
C PRO A 47 -0.74 -9.35 -6.39
N LEU A 48 -0.20 -10.54 -6.65
CA LEU A 48 0.88 -11.12 -5.86
C LEU A 48 2.20 -10.37 -6.07
N GLU A 49 2.58 -10.14 -7.32
CA GLU A 49 3.81 -9.41 -7.67
C GLU A 49 3.80 -7.99 -7.10
N LEU A 50 2.67 -7.28 -7.20
CA LEU A 50 2.52 -5.95 -6.60
C LEU A 50 2.67 -5.98 -5.08
N LYS A 51 2.06 -6.97 -4.41
CA LYS A 51 2.17 -7.15 -2.96
C LYS A 51 3.62 -7.40 -2.54
N GLU A 52 4.32 -8.29 -3.23
CA GLU A 52 5.69 -8.65 -2.92
C GLU A 52 6.67 -7.50 -3.19
N GLU A 53 6.52 -6.82 -4.32
CA GLU A 53 7.34 -5.66 -4.68
C GLU A 53 7.16 -4.51 -3.68
N LEU A 54 5.90 -4.19 -3.32
CA LEU A 54 5.61 -3.17 -2.33
C LEU A 54 6.17 -3.56 -0.95
N GLN A 55 5.94 -4.79 -0.49
CA GLN A 55 6.45 -5.25 0.80
C GLN A 55 7.98 -5.18 0.87
N LYS A 56 8.66 -5.60 -0.20
CA LYS A 56 10.12 -5.50 -0.30
C LYS A 56 10.59 -4.05 -0.22
N SER A 57 9.97 -3.15 -0.99
CA SER A 57 10.33 -1.73 -0.96
C SER A 57 10.09 -1.09 0.41
N ILE A 58 8.99 -1.43 1.08
CA ILE A 58 8.76 -0.98 2.47
C ILE A 58 9.83 -1.52 3.41
N LYS A 59 10.22 -2.79 3.27
CA LYS A 59 11.30 -3.39 4.07
C LYS A 59 12.63 -2.65 3.87
N GLU A 60 13.00 -2.37 2.62
CA GLU A 60 14.21 -1.61 2.30
C GLU A 60 14.18 -0.20 2.92
N LEU A 61 13.06 0.52 2.79
CA LEU A 61 12.91 1.85 3.38
C LEU A 61 13.02 1.80 4.91
N VAL A 62 12.39 0.83 5.56
CA VAL A 62 12.45 0.68 7.03
C VAL A 62 13.89 0.41 7.50
N LEU A 63 14.65 -0.42 6.77
CA LEU A 63 16.01 -0.82 7.16
C LEU A 63 17.09 0.20 6.78
N HIS A 64 16.91 0.93 5.68
CA HIS A 64 17.97 1.73 5.07
C HIS A 64 17.64 3.21 4.89
N ASP A 65 16.36 3.60 4.86
CA ASP A 65 15.93 4.98 4.70
C ASP A 65 14.64 5.30 5.47
N PHE A 66 14.76 5.28 6.80
CA PHE A 66 13.63 5.49 7.71
C PHE A 66 12.98 6.88 7.53
N SER A 67 13.75 7.88 7.07
CA SER A 67 13.21 9.22 6.80
C SER A 67 12.22 9.18 5.64
N SER A 68 12.57 8.53 4.53
CA SER A 68 11.66 8.37 3.38
C SER A 68 10.47 7.49 3.73
N TYR A 69 10.67 6.45 4.55
CA TYR A 69 9.59 5.62 5.09
C TYR A 69 8.55 6.45 5.86
N THR A 70 8.97 7.22 6.85
CA THR A 70 8.06 8.05 7.66
C THR A 70 7.34 9.09 6.79
N ASN A 71 8.05 9.73 5.84
CA ASN A 71 7.43 10.66 4.88
C ASN A 71 6.34 9.99 4.03
N LEU A 72 6.55 8.74 3.60
CA LEU A 72 5.57 7.95 2.87
C LEU A 72 4.31 7.68 3.69
N LEU A 73 4.46 7.26 4.95
CA LEU A 73 3.32 7.00 5.83
C LEU A 73 2.45 8.25 6.02
N TYR A 74 3.07 9.40 6.28
CA TYR A 74 2.37 10.68 6.40
C TYR A 74 1.62 11.04 5.11
N ARG A 75 2.22 10.81 3.94
CA ARG A 75 1.59 11.11 2.65
C ARG A 75 0.35 10.25 2.38
N ILE A 76 0.37 9.00 2.81
CA ILE A 76 -0.67 8.01 2.54
C ILE A 76 -1.77 8.00 3.62
N ASP A 77 -1.62 8.78 4.70
CA ASP A 77 -2.52 8.78 5.86
C ASP A 77 -2.54 7.40 6.56
N VAL A 78 -1.35 6.82 6.74
CA VAL A 78 -1.12 5.61 7.55
C VAL A 78 -0.42 6.05 8.83
N SER A 79 -1.01 5.81 9.99
CA SER A 79 -0.39 6.22 11.25
C SER A 79 0.69 5.22 11.67
N GLU A 80 1.82 5.71 12.18
CA GLU A 80 2.87 4.86 12.74
C GLU A 80 2.36 4.03 13.93
N LYS A 81 1.37 4.55 14.68
CA LYS A 81 0.73 3.84 15.79
C LYS A 81 -0.05 2.60 15.33
N ASP A 82 -0.66 2.65 14.14
CA ASP A 82 -1.31 1.49 13.53
C ASP A 82 -0.29 0.44 13.02
N SER A 83 0.99 0.83 12.90
CA SER A 83 2.10 -0.05 12.52
C SER A 83 2.85 -0.65 13.72
N GLN A 84 2.70 -0.11 14.93
CA GLN A 84 3.44 -0.57 16.12
C GLN A 84 3.04 -2.01 16.48
N ILE A 85 3.95 -2.95 16.22
CA ILE A 85 3.87 -4.32 16.73
C ILE A 85 4.54 -4.33 18.10
N THR A 86 3.80 -4.67 19.15
CA THR A 86 4.22 -4.60 20.55
C THR A 86 5.16 -5.73 21.00
N GLU A 87 5.66 -6.58 20.10
CA GLU A 87 6.63 -7.62 20.44
C GLU A 87 7.68 -7.74 19.33
N SER A 88 8.92 -7.47 19.71
CA SER A 88 10.13 -7.52 18.88
C SER A 88 10.30 -8.86 18.16
N ASN A 89 10.42 -8.83 16.82
CA ASN A 89 11.51 -9.48 16.02
C ASN A 89 11.14 -9.94 14.60
N ASP A 90 9.98 -9.59 14.04
CA ASP A 90 9.65 -10.00 12.68
C ASP A 90 9.40 -8.79 11.76
N ILE A 91 10.48 -8.29 11.17
CA ILE A 91 10.44 -7.23 10.16
C ILE A 91 9.57 -7.64 8.96
N ASP A 92 9.45 -8.93 8.65
CA ASP A 92 8.61 -9.41 7.55
C ASP A 92 7.14 -9.27 7.91
N LYS A 93 6.72 -9.62 9.14
CA LYS A 93 5.36 -9.34 9.62
C LYS A 93 5.04 -7.86 9.72
N TYR A 94 5.99 -7.05 10.18
CA TYR A 94 5.83 -5.60 10.25
C TYR A 94 5.58 -5.00 8.87
N THR A 95 6.45 -5.31 7.91
CA THR A 95 6.36 -4.79 6.55
C THR A 95 5.13 -5.34 5.82
N GLU A 96 4.70 -6.57 6.11
CA GLU A 96 3.44 -7.13 5.60
C GLU A 96 2.22 -6.36 6.11
N ASN A 97 2.14 -6.07 7.42
CA ASN A 97 1.05 -5.27 7.98
C ASN A 97 1.02 -3.86 7.39
N VAL A 98 2.17 -3.19 7.31
CA VAL A 98 2.28 -1.84 6.71
C VAL A 98 1.86 -1.86 5.24
N THR A 99 2.29 -2.87 4.48
CA THR A 99 1.88 -3.07 3.07
C THR A 99 0.36 -3.14 2.96
N PHE A 100 -0.28 -3.91 3.83
CA PHE A 100 -1.74 -4.00 3.85
C PHE A 100 -2.41 -2.66 4.17
N LEU A 101 -1.91 -1.92 5.17
CA LEU A 101 -2.46 -0.61 5.54
C LEU A 101 -2.34 0.42 4.41
N ILE A 102 -1.20 0.45 3.71
CA ILE A 102 -0.98 1.31 2.55
C ILE A 102 -2.00 0.99 1.45
N LEU A 103 -2.10 -0.29 1.06
CA LEU A 103 -3.04 -0.73 0.03
C LEU A 103 -4.49 -0.42 0.41
N LYS A 104 -4.87 -0.63 1.67
CA LYS A 104 -6.20 -0.31 2.20
C LYS A 104 -6.52 1.18 2.09
N ARG A 105 -5.55 2.06 2.34
CA ARG A 105 -5.74 3.51 2.20
C ARG A 105 -5.86 3.96 0.76
N ILE A 106 -5.03 3.42 -0.13
CA ILE A 106 -5.09 3.72 -1.56
C ILE A 106 -6.41 3.22 -2.14
N TRP A 107 -6.81 2.00 -1.80
CA TRP A 107 -8.09 1.45 -2.22
C TRP A 107 -9.27 2.31 -1.78
N LYS A 108 -9.28 2.78 -0.52
CA LYS A 108 -10.29 3.73 -0.05
C LYS A 108 -10.35 4.97 -0.96
N LYS A 109 -9.22 5.58 -1.31
CA LYS A 109 -9.17 6.74 -2.23
C LYS A 109 -9.76 6.42 -3.61
N VAL A 110 -9.38 5.28 -4.20
CA VAL A 110 -9.86 4.86 -5.53
C VAL A 110 -11.34 4.56 -5.52
N TRP A 111 -11.81 3.80 -4.52
CA TRP A 111 -13.22 3.46 -4.37
C TRP A 111 -14.08 4.73 -4.23
N PHE A 112 -13.69 5.68 -3.37
CA PHE A 112 -14.42 6.95 -3.23
C PHE A 112 -14.43 7.74 -4.55
N LYS A 113 -13.30 7.83 -5.27
CA LYS A 113 -13.29 8.46 -6.59
C LYS A 113 -14.26 7.77 -7.55
N ASN A 114 -14.23 6.45 -7.64
CA ASN A 114 -15.09 5.72 -8.59
C ASN A 114 -16.58 5.82 -8.25
N GLN A 115 -16.94 5.99 -6.97
CA GLN A 115 -18.34 6.11 -6.53
C GLN A 115 -18.92 7.53 -6.68
N PHE A 116 -18.07 8.56 -6.66
CA PHE A 116 -18.50 9.97 -6.63
C PHE A 116 -17.92 10.82 -7.77
N SER A 117 -17.25 10.21 -8.75
CA SER A 117 -16.89 10.88 -10.00
C SER A 117 -18.07 10.76 -10.95
N GLU A 118 -18.99 11.73 -10.89
CA GLU A 118 -19.95 12.03 -11.97
C GLU A 118 -19.27 12.81 -13.10
#